data_AF-A0A0F9E0P5-F1
#
_entry.id   AF-A0A0F9E0P5-F1
#
_cell.length_a   1.000
_cell.length_b   1.000
_cell.length_c   1.000
_cell.angle_alpha   90.00
_cell.angle_beta   90.00
_cell.angle_gamma   90.00
#
_symmetry.space_group_name_H-M   'P 1'
#
loop_
_entity.id
_entity.type
_entity.pdbx_description
1 polymer ?
#
loop_
_entity_poly.entity_id
_entity_poly.type
_entity_poly.pdbx_seq_one_letter_code
_entity_poly.pdbx_strand_id
1 'polypeptide(L)'
;PTDLASIYVPVAKGNPVPLGELVDIRYEKGPQVIKSEDTFLVGYVLFDKLDGFAEVNVVENAQALIQEKIDSGELVVPKGISYRFTGTYENQLRAEKTLSVVVPLALIIIFLILYFQFRSVATSLMVFTGIAVAFAGGFIMIWLYGQDWFLNFSFFGENLRDLFNMKTINLSVAVWVGFIALFGIATDDGVVMATYLTQTFDRESPTDKKEIRAATLEAAGQRIRPCLMTTVTTILALLPILTSTGKGSDIMIPMAIPIFGGMVIDITSYFIVPVLYSWKKEYQLKRANP
;
A
#
# COMPACT_ATOMS: atom_id res chain seq x y z
N PRO A 1 5.94 -29.96 -50.90
CA PRO A 1 7.21 -30.65 -50.58
C PRO A 1 7.58 -31.69 -51.67
N THR A 2 7.56 -31.32 -52.95
CA THR A 2 7.94 -32.25 -54.04
C THR A 2 9.42 -32.62 -53.97
N ASP A 3 10.25 -31.69 -53.51
CA ASP A 3 11.70 -31.85 -53.46
C ASP A 3 12.12 -32.89 -52.40
N LEU A 4 11.40 -32.94 -51.27
CA LEU A 4 11.61 -33.96 -50.22
C LEU A 4 11.32 -35.38 -50.73
N ALA A 5 10.36 -35.55 -51.64
CA ALA A 5 10.03 -36.86 -52.22
C ALA A 5 11.13 -37.39 -53.15
N SER A 6 11.97 -36.50 -53.70
CA SER A 6 13.05 -36.83 -54.65
C SER A 6 14.38 -37.21 -53.98
N ILE A 7 14.42 -37.21 -52.65
CA ILE A 7 15.62 -37.59 -51.88
C ILE A 7 15.85 -39.10 -52.01
N TYR A 8 17.04 -39.52 -52.46
CA TYR A 8 17.38 -40.93 -52.60
C TYR A 8 17.83 -41.55 -51.28
N VAL A 9 17.26 -42.70 -50.93
CA VAL A 9 17.64 -43.49 -49.74
C VAL A 9 18.45 -44.72 -50.20
N PRO A 10 19.68 -44.92 -49.68
CA PRO A 10 20.48 -46.09 -50.02
C PRO A 10 19.93 -47.35 -49.34
N VAL A 11 19.81 -48.43 -50.12
CA VAL A 11 19.37 -49.75 -49.63
C VAL A 11 20.55 -50.72 -49.54
N ALA A 12 20.52 -51.63 -48.56
CA ALA A 12 21.64 -52.53 -48.25
C ALA A 12 22.08 -53.42 -49.42
N LYS A 13 21.17 -53.74 -50.35
CA LYS A 13 21.45 -54.37 -51.63
C LYS A 13 20.49 -53.81 -52.68
N GLY A 14 20.99 -53.05 -53.64
CA GLY A 14 20.20 -52.51 -54.75
C GLY A 14 20.52 -51.06 -55.07
N ASN A 15 19.79 -50.52 -56.04
CA ASN A 15 19.88 -49.10 -56.40
C ASN A 15 19.13 -48.24 -55.38
N PRO A 16 19.59 -47.01 -55.09
CA PRO A 16 18.88 -46.08 -54.21
C PRO A 16 17.45 -45.83 -54.71
N VAL A 17 16.48 -45.81 -53.78
CA VAL A 17 15.06 -45.61 -54.08
C VAL A 17 14.65 -44.21 -53.61
N PRO A 18 13.84 -43.45 -54.37
CA PRO A 18 13.35 -42.14 -53.92
C PRO A 18 12.45 -42.27 -52.69
N LEU A 19 12.57 -41.32 -51.76
CA LEU A 19 11.87 -41.32 -50.47
C LEU A 19 10.34 -41.39 -50.64
N GLY A 20 9.79 -40.78 -51.69
CA GLY A 20 8.36 -40.80 -51.99
C GLY A 20 7.78 -42.18 -52.35
N GLU A 21 8.60 -43.17 -52.71
CA GLU A 21 8.14 -44.56 -52.91
C GLU A 21 8.07 -45.36 -51.60
N LEU A 22 8.69 -44.85 -50.52
CA LEU A 22 8.78 -45.52 -49.23
C LEU A 22 7.86 -44.90 -48.16
N VAL A 23 7.56 -43.61 -48.25
CA VAL A 23 6.74 -42.88 -47.26
C VAL A 23 5.75 -41.91 -47.91
N ASP A 24 4.64 -41.64 -47.21
CA ASP A 24 3.65 -40.63 -47.59
C ASP A 24 3.94 -39.31 -46.86
N ILE A 25 4.18 -38.22 -47.61
CA ILE A 25 4.57 -36.92 -47.07
C ILE A 25 3.36 -35.98 -47.08
N ARG A 26 2.84 -35.65 -45.90
CA ARG A 26 1.68 -34.78 -45.72
C ARG A 26 2.02 -33.55 -44.90
N TYR A 27 1.36 -32.42 -45.21
CA TYR A 27 1.39 -31.25 -44.35
C TYR A 27 0.29 -31.37 -43.30
N GLU A 28 0.69 -31.42 -42.04
CA GLU A 28 -0.21 -31.39 -40.90
C GLU A 28 0.07 -30.17 -40.03
N LYS A 29 -0.98 -29.59 -39.45
CA LYS A 29 -0.84 -28.54 -38.45
C LYS A 29 -0.46 -29.19 -37.13
N GLY A 30 0.78 -28.95 -36.68
CA GLY A 30 1.28 -29.36 -35.38
C GLY A 30 1.47 -28.18 -34.43
N PRO A 31 1.61 -28.44 -33.12
CA PRO A 31 1.99 -27.40 -32.16
C PRO A 31 3.40 -26.88 -32.48
N GLN A 32 3.57 -25.55 -32.49
CA GLN A 32 4.90 -24.94 -32.66
C GLN A 32 5.75 -25.08 -31.40
N VAL A 33 5.12 -25.01 -30.23
CA VAL A 33 5.75 -25.16 -28.91
C VAL A 33 4.76 -25.87 -27.99
N ILE A 34 5.26 -26.84 -27.22
CA ILE A 34 4.51 -27.50 -26.16
C ILE A 34 5.04 -26.95 -24.84
N LYS A 35 4.19 -26.23 -24.08
CA LYS A 35 4.54 -25.69 -22.77
C LYS A 35 3.91 -26.55 -21.68
N SER A 36 4.68 -26.80 -20.62
CA SER A 36 4.21 -27.50 -19.44
C SER A 36 4.70 -26.83 -18.17
N GLU A 37 3.89 -26.93 -17.12
CA GLU A 37 4.18 -26.43 -15.77
C GLU A 37 3.70 -27.50 -14.78
N ASP A 38 4.56 -27.90 -13.85
CA ASP A 38 4.30 -28.99 -12.89
C ASP A 38 3.75 -30.30 -13.53
N THR A 39 4.25 -30.67 -14.73
CA THR A 39 3.83 -31.85 -15.52
C THR A 39 2.48 -31.72 -16.23
N PHE A 40 1.77 -30.60 -16.06
CA PHE A 40 0.54 -30.31 -16.80
C PHE A 40 0.83 -29.49 -18.06
N LEU A 41 0.11 -29.76 -19.15
CA LEU A 41 0.16 -28.93 -20.36
C LEU A 41 -0.56 -27.60 -20.09
N VAL A 42 0.10 -26.49 -20.44
CA VAL A 42 -0.42 -25.14 -20.16
C VAL A 42 -0.54 -24.32 -21.44
N GLY A 43 -1.65 -23.57 -21.52
CA GLY A 43 -1.86 -22.52 -22.52
C GLY A 43 -1.92 -21.18 -21.82
N TYR A 44 -1.09 -20.23 -22.24
CA TYR A 44 -1.11 -18.87 -21.68
C TYR A 44 -2.11 -18.01 -22.44
N VAL A 45 -3.06 -17.43 -21.72
CA VAL A 45 -3.90 -16.34 -22.21
C VAL A 45 -3.40 -15.06 -21.58
N LEU A 46 -2.84 -14.18 -22.40
CA LEU A 46 -2.32 -12.89 -21.96
C LEU A 46 -3.40 -11.84 -22.19
N PHE A 47 -3.72 -11.10 -21.14
CA PHE A 47 -4.52 -9.88 -21.24
C PHE A 47 -3.92 -8.85 -20.28
N ASP A 48 -4.14 -7.58 -20.58
CA ASP A 48 -3.65 -6.46 -19.79
C ASP A 48 -4.82 -5.61 -19.33
N LYS A 49 -4.61 -4.87 -18.24
CA LYS A 49 -5.60 -3.95 -17.69
C LYS A 49 -5.62 -2.64 -18.50
N LEU A 50 -6.78 -2.00 -18.53
CA LEU A 50 -6.89 -0.63 -19.03
C LEU A 50 -6.34 0.37 -18.00
N ASP A 51 -6.00 1.56 -18.47
CA ASP A 51 -5.60 2.68 -17.61
C ASP A 51 -6.73 3.06 -16.65
N GLY A 52 -6.36 3.43 -15.42
CA GLY A 52 -7.32 3.78 -14.35
C GLY A 52 -7.94 2.58 -13.61
N PHE A 53 -7.77 1.35 -14.10
CA PHE A 53 -8.22 0.16 -13.39
C PHE A 53 -7.10 -0.45 -12.54
N ALA A 54 -7.46 -0.86 -11.32
CA ALA A 54 -6.61 -1.62 -10.42
C ALA A 54 -6.51 -3.08 -10.88
N GLU A 55 -5.32 -3.65 -10.79
CA GLU A 55 -5.04 -4.98 -11.35
C GLU A 55 -5.88 -6.09 -10.69
N VAL A 56 -5.96 -6.08 -9.36
CA VAL A 56 -6.80 -7.02 -8.58
C VAL A 56 -8.25 -6.96 -9.06
N ASN A 57 -8.82 -5.75 -9.17
CA ASN A 57 -10.20 -5.57 -9.61
C ASN A 57 -10.43 -6.12 -11.03
N VAL A 58 -9.51 -5.93 -11.96
CA VAL A 58 -9.67 -6.45 -13.34
C VAL A 58 -9.68 -7.97 -13.33
N VAL A 59 -8.80 -8.61 -12.56
CA VAL A 59 -8.74 -10.07 -12.46
C VAL A 59 -9.98 -10.63 -11.77
N GLU A 60 -10.45 -10.00 -10.69
CA GLU A 60 -11.68 -10.40 -9.99
C GLU A 60 -12.91 -10.25 -10.89
N ASN A 61 -13.03 -9.15 -11.64
CA ASN A 61 -14.10 -8.96 -12.61
C ASN A 61 -14.04 -9.99 -13.74
N ALA A 62 -12.84 -10.27 -14.27
CA ALA A 62 -12.66 -11.29 -15.30
C ALA A 62 -13.01 -12.68 -14.78
N GLN A 63 -12.62 -13.01 -13.55
CA GLN A 63 -12.96 -14.27 -12.91
C GLN A 63 -14.46 -14.41 -12.70
N ALA A 64 -15.13 -13.35 -12.20
CA ALA A 64 -16.58 -13.34 -12.02
C ALA A 64 -17.31 -13.53 -13.36
N LEU A 65 -16.88 -12.83 -14.42
CA LEU A 65 -17.46 -12.95 -15.75
C LEU A 65 -17.27 -14.35 -16.34
N ILE A 66 -16.06 -14.93 -16.21
CA ILE A 66 -15.80 -16.30 -16.67
C ILE A 66 -16.70 -17.27 -15.92
N GLN A 67 -16.84 -17.12 -14.60
CA GLN A 67 -17.69 -17.99 -13.81
C GLN A 67 -19.16 -17.86 -14.20
N GLU A 68 -19.66 -16.65 -14.41
CA GLU A 68 -21.02 -16.40 -14.91
C GLU A 68 -21.26 -17.06 -16.28
N LYS A 69 -20.29 -16.99 -17.18
CA LYS A 69 -20.35 -17.64 -18.50
C LYS A 69 -20.30 -19.17 -18.40
N ILE A 70 -19.62 -19.72 -17.41
CA ILE A 70 -19.62 -21.16 -17.12
C ILE A 70 -20.98 -21.59 -16.58
N ASP A 71 -21.52 -20.84 -15.62
CA ASP A 71 -22.79 -21.16 -14.95
C ASP A 71 -23.99 -21.03 -15.89
N SER A 72 -23.96 -20.06 -16.81
CA SER A 72 -24.96 -19.89 -17.87
C SER A 72 -24.84 -20.92 -19.01
N GLY A 73 -23.77 -21.71 -19.04
CA GLY A 73 -23.52 -22.73 -20.06
C GLY A 73 -23.04 -22.19 -21.41
N GLU A 74 -22.78 -20.89 -21.52
CA GLU A 74 -22.19 -20.27 -22.71
C GLU A 74 -20.71 -20.66 -22.88
N LEU A 75 -20.01 -20.88 -21.75
CA LEU A 75 -18.63 -21.35 -21.70
C LEU A 75 -18.56 -22.74 -21.07
N VAL A 76 -18.39 -23.77 -21.89
CA VAL A 76 -18.22 -25.15 -21.41
C VAL A 76 -16.74 -25.42 -21.16
N VAL A 77 -16.36 -25.62 -19.90
CA VAL A 77 -15.00 -26.06 -19.53
C VAL A 77 -14.96 -27.60 -19.48
N PRO A 78 -14.20 -28.27 -20.37
CA PRO A 78 -14.08 -29.73 -20.36
C PRO A 78 -13.51 -30.27 -19.04
N LYS A 79 -13.97 -31.46 -18.64
CA LYS A 79 -13.44 -32.15 -17.45
C LYS A 79 -11.93 -32.41 -17.63
N GLY A 80 -11.13 -31.97 -16.66
CA GLY A 80 -9.67 -32.11 -16.67
C GLY A 80 -8.92 -30.84 -17.11
N ILE A 81 -9.60 -29.78 -17.51
CA ILE A 81 -9.01 -28.46 -17.75
C ILE A 81 -9.24 -27.59 -16.52
N SER A 82 -8.16 -27.01 -15.99
CA SER A 82 -8.20 -25.95 -14.97
C SER A 82 -7.61 -24.68 -15.55
N TYR A 83 -8.06 -23.54 -15.02
CA TYR A 83 -7.46 -22.24 -15.31
C TYR A 83 -7.11 -21.57 -13.99
N ARG A 84 -6.03 -20.79 -14.00
CA ARG A 84 -5.60 -19.99 -12.86
C ARG A 84 -5.06 -18.67 -13.39
N PHE A 85 -5.46 -17.57 -12.76
CA PHE A 85 -4.83 -16.28 -12.99
C PHE A 85 -3.47 -16.25 -12.30
N THR A 86 -2.43 -15.94 -13.06
CA THR A 86 -1.04 -15.84 -12.60
C THR A 86 -0.44 -14.51 -13.06
N GLY A 87 0.82 -14.25 -12.70
CA GLY A 87 1.55 -13.03 -13.02
C GLY A 87 1.59 -12.06 -11.84
N THR A 88 1.52 -10.77 -12.13
CA THR A 88 1.61 -9.69 -11.14
C THR A 88 0.48 -9.72 -10.11
N TYR A 89 -0.70 -10.25 -10.46
CA TYR A 89 -1.82 -10.49 -9.57
C TYR A 89 -1.46 -11.43 -8.40
N GLU A 90 -0.78 -12.55 -8.67
CA GLU A 90 -0.38 -13.50 -7.62
C GLU A 90 0.58 -12.84 -6.63
N ASN A 91 1.51 -12.03 -7.14
CA ASN A 91 2.45 -11.27 -6.32
C ASN A 91 1.75 -10.24 -5.43
N GLN A 92 0.71 -9.57 -5.95
CA GLN A 92 -0.09 -8.61 -5.17
C GLN A 92 -0.90 -9.31 -4.07
N LEU A 93 -1.60 -10.41 -4.38
CA LEU A 93 -2.35 -11.19 -3.39
C LEU A 93 -1.43 -11.72 -2.28
N ARG A 94 -0.26 -12.23 -2.65
CA ARG A 94 0.73 -12.72 -1.69
C ARG A 94 1.18 -11.60 -0.76
N ALA A 95 1.49 -10.44 -1.31
CA ALA A 95 1.94 -9.30 -0.54
C ALA A 95 0.83 -8.74 0.37
N GLU A 96 -0.41 -8.66 -0.11
CA GLU A 96 -1.58 -8.25 0.69
C GLU A 96 -1.75 -9.18 1.90
N LYS A 97 -1.68 -10.50 1.70
CA LYS A 97 -1.76 -11.48 2.79
C LYS A 97 -0.62 -11.35 3.79
N THR A 98 0.58 -11.00 3.35
CA THR A 98 1.69 -10.71 4.28
C THR A 98 1.42 -9.42 5.05
N LEU A 99 0.98 -8.36 4.38
CA LEU A 99 0.69 -7.06 4.99
C LEU A 99 -0.45 -7.12 6.00
N SER A 100 -1.48 -7.94 5.74
CA SER A 100 -2.59 -8.15 6.68
C SER A 100 -2.13 -8.75 8.01
N VAL A 101 -0.95 -9.39 8.05
CA VAL A 101 -0.32 -9.89 9.28
C VAL A 101 0.69 -8.90 9.84
N VAL A 102 1.55 -8.33 8.97
CA VAL A 102 2.64 -7.43 9.37
C VAL A 102 2.11 -6.11 9.95
N VAL A 103 1.07 -5.51 9.36
CA VAL A 103 0.53 -4.22 9.82
C VAL A 103 -0.03 -4.34 11.25
N PRO A 104 -0.94 -5.27 11.58
CA PRO A 104 -1.40 -5.44 12.96
C PRO A 104 -0.27 -5.79 13.94
N LEU A 105 0.69 -6.61 13.52
CA LEU A 105 1.84 -6.96 14.37
C LEU A 105 2.68 -5.72 14.72
N ALA A 106 2.95 -4.85 13.74
CA ALA A 106 3.67 -3.60 13.97
C ALA A 106 2.90 -2.68 14.92
N LEU A 107 1.58 -2.54 14.75
CA LEU A 107 0.71 -1.76 15.65
C LEU A 107 0.77 -2.27 17.09
N ILE A 108 0.73 -3.60 17.28
CA ILE A 108 0.84 -4.23 18.60
C ILE A 108 2.21 -3.96 19.21
N ILE A 109 3.30 -4.15 18.45
CA ILE A 109 4.65 -3.91 18.94
C ILE A 109 4.81 -2.45 19.40
N ILE A 110 4.33 -1.50 18.61
CA ILE A 110 4.48 -0.09 18.96
C ILE A 110 3.58 0.27 20.15
N PHE A 111 2.36 -0.27 20.22
CA PHE A 111 1.54 -0.15 21.41
C PHE A 111 2.23 -0.69 22.67
N LEU A 112 2.91 -1.84 22.57
CA LEU A 112 3.66 -2.41 23.70
C LEU A 112 4.85 -1.53 24.10
N ILE A 113 5.58 -0.95 23.13
CA ILE A 113 6.65 0.01 23.41
C ILE A 113 6.10 1.24 24.15
N LEU A 114 4.97 1.79 23.68
CA LEU A 114 4.30 2.91 24.35
C LEU A 114 3.83 2.53 25.76
N TYR A 115 3.27 1.33 25.91
CA TYR A 115 2.83 0.83 27.21
C TYR A 115 4.01 0.70 28.18
N PHE A 116 5.15 0.18 27.74
CA PHE A 116 6.34 0.08 28.59
C PHE A 116 6.94 1.45 28.93
N GLN A 117 6.90 2.40 27.99
CA GLN A 117 7.37 3.77 28.19
C GLN A 117 6.53 4.51 29.26
N PHE A 118 5.20 4.49 29.14
CA PHE A 118 4.32 5.27 30.02
C PHE A 118 3.77 4.48 31.21
N ARG A 119 3.96 3.15 31.24
CA ARG A 119 3.33 2.22 32.19
C ARG A 119 1.82 2.45 32.37
N SER A 120 1.16 2.97 31.33
CA SER A 120 -0.24 3.38 31.38
C SER A 120 -0.94 3.11 30.05
N VAL A 121 -1.93 2.20 30.08
CA VAL A 121 -2.77 1.88 28.93
C VAL A 121 -3.49 3.12 28.41
N ALA A 122 -4.03 3.95 29.31
CA ALA A 122 -4.78 5.14 28.93
C ALA A 122 -3.89 6.19 28.23
N THR A 123 -2.67 6.42 28.73
CA THR A 123 -1.74 7.36 28.07
C THR A 123 -1.28 6.83 26.71
N SER A 124 -1.02 5.53 26.62
CA SER A 124 -0.66 4.88 25.36
C SER A 124 -1.78 4.97 24.32
N LEU A 125 -3.04 4.74 24.71
CA LEU A 125 -4.20 4.91 23.84
C LEU A 125 -4.39 6.36 23.39
N MET A 126 -4.14 7.34 24.27
CA MET A 126 -4.21 8.77 23.88
C MET A 126 -3.19 9.10 22.80
N VAL A 127 -1.95 8.62 22.92
CA VAL A 127 -0.93 8.74 21.85
C VAL A 127 -1.42 8.04 20.58
N PHE A 128 -1.98 6.84 20.71
CA PHE A 128 -2.51 6.06 19.58
C PHE A 128 -3.63 6.77 18.81
N THR A 129 -4.45 7.59 19.48
CA THR A 129 -5.46 8.41 18.77
C THR A 129 -4.84 9.44 17.84
N GLY A 130 -3.70 10.04 18.20
CA GLY A 130 -2.95 10.92 17.30
C GLY A 130 -2.50 10.19 16.05
N ILE A 131 -2.05 8.94 16.21
CA ILE A 131 -1.62 8.12 15.08
C ILE A 131 -2.79 7.78 14.15
N ALA A 132 -3.98 7.49 14.70
CA ALA A 132 -5.18 7.27 13.89
C ALA A 132 -5.55 8.49 13.02
N VAL A 133 -5.32 9.70 13.55
CA VAL A 133 -5.54 10.97 12.84
C VAL A 133 -4.52 11.14 11.71
N ALA A 134 -3.24 10.85 11.96
CA ALA A 134 -2.22 10.84 10.92
C ALA A 134 -2.56 9.81 9.81
N PHE A 135 -3.02 8.63 10.18
CA PHE A 135 -3.46 7.60 9.22
C PHE A 135 -4.61 8.08 8.33
N ALA A 136 -5.60 8.75 8.93
CA ALA A 136 -6.68 9.37 8.17
C ALA A 136 -6.14 10.40 7.16
N GLY A 137 -5.14 11.20 7.54
CA GLY A 137 -4.47 12.13 6.64
C GLY A 137 -3.77 11.47 5.46
N GLY A 138 -3.11 10.32 5.68
CA GLY A 138 -2.52 9.53 4.61
C GLY A 138 -3.56 9.06 3.59
N PHE A 139 -4.69 8.51 4.06
CA PHE A 139 -5.79 8.09 3.17
C PHE A 139 -6.46 9.27 2.45
N ILE A 140 -6.68 10.38 3.16
CA ILE A 140 -7.23 11.61 2.56
C ILE A 140 -6.31 12.10 1.44
N MET A 141 -4.99 12.09 1.64
CA MET A 141 -4.05 12.54 0.62
C MET A 141 -4.03 11.61 -0.60
N ILE A 142 -4.04 10.28 -0.41
CA ILE A 142 -4.17 9.33 -1.53
C ILE A 142 -5.46 9.59 -2.30
N TRP A 143 -6.57 9.81 -1.60
CA TRP A 143 -7.86 10.10 -2.21
C TRP A 143 -7.81 11.42 -3.01
N LEU A 144 -7.21 12.47 -2.45
CA LEU A 144 -7.04 13.77 -3.11
C LEU A 144 -6.15 13.68 -4.36
N TYR A 145 -5.10 12.86 -4.36
CA TYR A 145 -4.27 12.59 -5.55
C TYR A 145 -5.09 11.98 -6.70
N GLY A 146 -6.15 11.24 -6.39
CA GLY A 146 -7.08 10.70 -7.38
C GLY A 146 -8.13 11.70 -7.89
N GLN A 147 -8.27 12.88 -7.29
CA GLN A 147 -9.28 13.87 -7.68
C GLN A 147 -8.74 14.88 -8.71
N ASP A 148 -9.44 15.08 -9.83
CA ASP A 148 -8.98 15.97 -10.92
C ASP A 148 -8.95 17.47 -10.56
N TRP A 149 -9.71 17.88 -9.54
CA TRP A 149 -9.75 19.26 -9.08
C TRP A 149 -8.61 19.61 -8.11
N PHE A 150 -7.98 18.61 -7.49
CA PHE A 150 -6.97 18.83 -6.47
C PHE A 150 -5.64 19.30 -7.08
N LEU A 151 -5.10 20.40 -6.53
CA LEU A 151 -3.91 21.12 -7.03
C LEU A 151 -3.93 21.44 -8.53
N ASN A 152 -5.11 21.52 -9.15
CA ASN A 152 -5.25 21.84 -10.56
C ASN A 152 -5.28 23.35 -10.79
N PHE A 153 -4.16 24.00 -10.49
CA PHE A 153 -3.93 25.41 -10.80
C PHE A 153 -2.52 25.61 -11.33
N SER A 154 -2.38 26.57 -12.25
CA SER A 154 -1.10 26.93 -12.84
C SER A 154 -0.36 27.92 -11.94
N PHE A 155 0.92 27.63 -11.68
CA PHE A 155 1.82 28.49 -10.92
C PHE A 155 3.14 28.56 -11.67
N PHE A 156 3.64 29.77 -11.94
CA PHE A 156 4.84 29.99 -12.78
C PHE A 156 4.81 29.35 -14.18
N GLY A 157 3.62 29.14 -14.76
CA GLY A 157 3.47 28.58 -16.11
C GLY A 157 3.42 27.05 -16.19
N GLU A 158 3.62 26.35 -15.06
CA GLU A 158 3.48 24.90 -14.94
C GLU A 158 2.27 24.55 -14.06
N ASN A 159 1.63 23.40 -14.33
CA ASN A 159 0.53 22.91 -13.49
C ASN A 159 1.12 22.21 -12.26
N LEU A 160 0.64 22.55 -11.05
CA LEU A 160 1.11 21.87 -9.83
C LEU A 160 0.82 20.36 -9.87
N ARG A 161 -0.28 19.95 -10.50
CA ARG A 161 -0.64 18.54 -10.66
C ARG A 161 0.44 17.76 -11.40
N ASP A 162 1.00 18.36 -12.45
CA ASP A 162 2.08 17.77 -13.25
C ASP A 162 3.39 17.78 -12.47
N LEU A 163 3.68 18.88 -11.75
CA LEU A 163 4.85 18.99 -10.89
C LEU A 163 4.88 17.90 -9.82
N PHE A 164 3.74 17.59 -9.20
CA PHE A 164 3.61 16.58 -8.14
C PHE A 164 3.30 15.16 -8.66
N ASN A 165 3.39 14.93 -9.98
CA ASN A 165 3.07 13.65 -10.62
C ASN A 165 1.75 13.04 -10.14
N MET A 166 0.71 13.87 -9.99
CA MET A 166 -0.56 13.43 -9.44
C MET A 166 -1.28 12.51 -10.43
N LYS A 167 -1.36 11.25 -10.03
CA LYS A 167 -2.05 10.17 -10.76
C LYS A 167 -2.88 9.38 -9.77
N THR A 168 -3.83 8.60 -10.29
CA THR A 168 -4.56 7.63 -9.47
C THR A 168 -3.60 6.57 -8.95
N ILE A 169 -3.40 6.53 -7.63
CA ILE A 169 -2.52 5.56 -6.99
C ILE A 169 -3.37 4.44 -6.43
N ASN A 170 -3.11 3.23 -6.94
CA ASN A 170 -3.70 2.02 -6.39
C ASN A 170 -3.03 1.67 -5.06
N LEU A 171 -3.82 1.10 -4.14
CA LEU A 171 -3.27 0.56 -2.91
C LEU A 171 -2.30 -0.57 -3.25
N SER A 172 -1.02 -0.34 -2.99
CA SER A 172 0.06 -1.25 -3.30
C SER A 172 0.94 -1.47 -2.07
N VAL A 173 1.89 -2.41 -2.18
CA VAL A 173 2.85 -2.69 -1.12
C VAL A 173 3.64 -1.44 -0.72
N ALA A 174 4.03 -0.61 -1.71
CA ALA A 174 4.77 0.61 -1.46
C ALA A 174 3.96 1.62 -0.60
N VAL A 175 2.65 1.74 -0.87
CA VAL A 175 1.74 2.59 -0.09
C VAL A 175 1.68 2.11 1.37
N TRP A 176 1.53 0.81 1.59
CA TRP A 176 1.49 0.23 2.93
C TRP A 176 2.81 0.40 3.70
N VAL A 177 3.95 0.27 3.02
CA VAL A 177 5.27 0.59 3.62
C VAL A 177 5.30 2.07 4.06
N GLY A 178 4.76 2.98 3.26
CA GLY A 178 4.59 4.39 3.63
C GLY A 178 3.75 4.58 4.89
N PHE A 179 2.63 3.87 5.02
CA PHE A 179 1.79 3.90 6.23
C PHE A 179 2.50 3.35 7.48
N ILE A 180 3.29 2.28 7.33
CA ILE A 180 4.09 1.74 8.44
C ILE A 180 5.15 2.76 8.88
N ALA A 181 5.81 3.42 7.94
CA ALA A 181 6.78 4.47 8.24
C ALA A 181 6.11 5.69 8.92
N LEU A 182 4.96 6.14 8.40
CA LEU A 182 4.15 7.20 9.01
C LEU A 182 3.82 6.88 10.46
N PHE A 183 3.47 5.63 10.76
CA PHE A 183 3.16 5.22 12.12
C PHE A 183 4.33 5.49 13.07
N GLY A 184 5.55 5.13 12.69
CA GLY A 184 6.75 5.38 13.50
C GLY A 184 7.02 6.86 13.73
N ILE A 185 6.89 7.67 12.67
CA ILE A 185 7.14 9.13 12.72
C ILE A 185 6.08 9.83 13.57
N ALA A 186 4.79 9.57 13.33
CA ALA A 186 3.68 10.17 14.08
C ALA A 186 3.67 9.73 15.57
N THR A 187 4.19 8.53 15.87
CA THR A 187 4.32 8.07 17.25
C THR A 187 5.31 8.93 18.04
N ASP A 188 6.42 9.37 17.44
CA ASP A 188 7.43 10.18 18.15
C ASP A 188 6.84 11.50 18.66
N ASP A 189 6.09 12.20 17.82
CA ASP A 189 5.43 13.45 18.17
C ASP A 189 4.43 13.27 19.35
N GLY A 190 3.62 12.22 19.29
CA GLY A 190 2.67 11.89 20.35
C GLY A 190 3.35 11.45 21.65
N VAL A 191 4.44 10.67 21.58
CA VAL A 191 5.24 10.27 22.73
C VAL A 191 5.79 11.49 23.43
N VAL A 192 6.44 12.40 22.71
CA VAL A 192 7.08 13.51 23.40
C VAL A 192 6.06 14.47 24.00
N MET A 193 4.92 14.71 23.32
CA MET A 193 3.82 15.47 23.93
C MET A 193 3.32 14.81 25.23
N ALA A 194 3.08 13.50 25.22
CA ALA A 194 2.62 12.75 26.38
C ALA A 194 3.66 12.71 27.52
N THR A 195 4.95 12.65 27.21
CA THR A 195 6.03 12.70 28.19
C THR A 195 6.05 14.04 28.91
N TYR A 196 5.99 15.15 28.19
CA TYR A 196 5.96 16.49 28.80
C TYR A 196 4.70 16.70 29.63
N LEU A 197 3.53 16.32 29.12
CA LEU A 197 2.29 16.35 29.89
C LEU A 197 2.43 15.57 31.19
N THR A 198 3.02 14.37 31.15
CA THR A 198 3.21 13.56 32.37
C THR A 198 4.17 14.25 33.35
N GLN A 199 5.31 14.75 32.87
CA GLN A 199 6.29 15.45 33.71
C GLN A 199 5.74 16.72 34.36
N THR A 200 5.01 17.55 33.62
CA THR A 200 4.40 18.77 34.17
C THR A 200 3.35 18.45 35.21
N PHE A 201 2.49 17.46 34.96
CA PHE A 201 1.47 17.05 35.93
C PHE A 201 2.05 16.39 37.18
N ASP A 202 3.16 15.66 37.07
CA ASP A 202 3.86 15.07 38.22
C ASP A 202 4.56 16.16 39.05
N ARG A 203 5.06 17.23 38.42
CA ARG A 203 5.71 18.36 39.10
C ARG A 203 4.72 19.28 39.81
N GLU A 204 3.64 19.66 39.13
CA GLU A 204 2.73 20.71 39.62
C GLU A 204 1.56 20.16 40.44
N SER A 205 1.23 18.87 40.29
CA SER A 205 0.13 18.21 41.02
C SER A 205 -1.14 19.07 41.10
N PRO A 206 -1.70 19.53 39.96
CA PRO A 206 -2.81 20.46 39.94
C PRO A 206 -4.05 19.88 40.63
N THR A 207 -4.62 20.67 41.53
CA THR A 207 -5.76 20.27 42.39
C THR A 207 -7.10 20.78 41.86
N ASP A 208 -7.08 21.82 41.05
CA ASP A 208 -8.29 22.42 40.46
C ASP A 208 -8.37 22.26 38.94
N LYS A 209 -9.60 22.30 38.40
CA LYS A 209 -9.83 22.28 36.94
C LYS A 209 -9.09 23.40 36.20
N LYS A 210 -8.99 24.58 36.82
CA LYS A 210 -8.26 25.72 36.23
C LYS A 210 -6.76 25.43 36.17
N GLU A 211 -6.21 24.83 37.22
CA GLU A 211 -4.80 24.44 37.27
C GLU A 211 -4.48 23.33 36.28
N ILE A 212 -5.36 22.33 36.13
CA ILE A 212 -5.22 21.25 35.13
C ILE A 212 -5.11 21.84 33.72
N ARG A 213 -5.97 22.81 33.38
CA ARG A 213 -5.94 23.46 32.06
C ARG A 213 -4.70 24.33 31.88
N ALA A 214 -4.31 25.08 32.90
CA ALA A 214 -3.10 25.90 32.88
C ALA A 214 -1.84 25.05 32.67
N ALA A 215 -1.68 23.98 33.46
CA ALA A 215 -0.57 23.04 33.35
C ALA A 215 -0.54 22.34 31.97
N THR A 216 -1.71 22.00 31.42
CA THR A 216 -1.81 21.42 30.06
C THR A 216 -1.33 22.41 29.00
N LEU A 217 -1.73 23.69 29.10
CA LEU A 217 -1.31 24.73 28.17
C LEU A 217 0.19 25.03 28.28
N GLU A 218 0.74 25.04 29.50
CA GLU A 218 2.18 25.20 29.73
C GLU A 218 2.96 24.04 29.08
N ALA A 219 2.57 22.80 29.35
CA ALA A 219 3.21 21.61 28.79
C ALA A 219 3.14 21.59 27.25
N ALA A 220 1.96 21.85 26.68
CA ALA A 220 1.77 21.87 25.23
C ALA A 220 2.57 23.01 24.57
N GLY A 221 2.59 24.20 25.19
CA GLY A 221 3.29 25.37 24.69
C GLY A 221 4.81 25.18 24.64
N GLN A 222 5.39 24.45 25.58
CA GLN A 222 6.83 24.15 25.57
C GLN A 222 7.23 23.18 24.46
N ARG A 223 6.33 22.27 24.06
CA ARG A 223 6.66 21.18 23.12
C ARG A 223 6.22 21.40 21.67
N ILE A 224 5.31 22.35 21.42
CA ILE A 224 4.82 22.61 20.05
C ILE A 224 5.95 22.95 19.07
N ARG A 225 7.01 23.64 19.51
CA ARG A 225 8.14 24.05 18.64
C ARG A 225 8.94 22.84 18.14
N PRO A 226 9.43 21.93 19.00
CA PRO A 226 10.09 20.71 18.54
C PRO A 226 9.22 19.81 17.63
N CYS A 227 7.94 19.59 17.97
CA CYS A 227 7.05 18.75 17.14
C CYS A 227 6.77 19.40 15.79
N LEU A 228 6.54 20.71 15.74
CA LEU A 228 6.43 21.41 14.45
C LEU A 228 7.70 21.30 13.62
N MET A 229 8.89 21.31 14.25
CA MET A 229 10.15 21.16 13.54
C MET A 229 10.27 19.78 12.87
N THR A 230 9.89 18.69 13.55
CA THR A 230 9.92 17.33 12.99
C THR A 230 8.94 17.20 11.83
N THR A 231 7.72 17.71 11.99
CA THR A 231 6.69 17.71 10.93
C THR A 231 7.11 18.53 9.72
N VAL A 232 7.53 19.78 9.91
CA VAL A 232 7.95 20.65 8.80
C VAL A 232 9.16 20.06 8.08
N THR A 233 10.15 19.54 8.81
CA THR A 233 11.34 18.93 8.20
C THR A 233 10.97 17.70 7.38
N THR A 234 10.08 16.84 7.89
CA THR A 234 9.63 15.66 7.15
C THR A 234 8.86 16.04 5.89
N ILE A 235 7.92 16.99 6.00
CA ILE A 235 7.16 17.51 4.85
C ILE A 235 8.11 18.06 3.78
N LEU A 236 9.07 18.91 4.16
CA LEU A 236 10.04 19.49 3.24
C LEU A 236 10.98 18.44 2.62
N ALA A 237 11.38 17.43 3.39
CA ALA A 237 12.23 16.34 2.90
C ALA A 237 11.52 15.44 1.88
N LEU A 238 10.19 15.32 1.96
CA LEU A 238 9.39 14.52 1.03
C LEU A 238 9.01 15.28 -0.25
N LEU A 239 9.02 16.62 -0.26
CA LEU A 239 8.68 17.42 -1.44
C LEU A 239 9.47 17.00 -2.70
N PRO A 240 10.82 16.86 -2.67
CA PRO A 240 11.57 16.45 -3.86
C PRO A 240 11.21 15.04 -4.37
N ILE A 241 10.81 14.15 -3.47
CA ILE A 241 10.42 12.78 -3.82
C ILE A 241 9.09 12.81 -4.58
N LEU A 242 8.12 13.62 -4.12
CA LEU A 242 6.81 13.76 -4.76
C LEU A 242 6.91 14.44 -6.13
N THR A 243 7.91 15.28 -6.36
CA THR A 243 8.13 15.94 -7.66
C THR A 243 9.06 15.18 -8.61
N SER A 244 9.54 14.00 -8.23
CA SER A 244 10.55 13.27 -9.00
C SER A 244 9.94 12.52 -10.20
N THR A 245 10.50 12.73 -11.39
CA THR A 245 10.09 12.03 -12.64
C THR A 245 11.12 10.99 -13.12
N GLY A 246 12.19 10.76 -12.34
CA GLY A 246 13.29 9.88 -12.71
C GLY A 246 13.03 8.39 -12.49
N LYS A 247 14.03 7.54 -12.78
CA LYS A 247 13.98 6.09 -12.51
C LYS A 247 13.71 5.83 -11.03
N GLY A 248 12.76 4.96 -10.73
CA GLY A 248 12.38 4.59 -9.36
C GLY A 248 11.32 5.50 -8.72
N SER A 249 10.91 6.59 -9.38
CA SER A 249 9.80 7.44 -8.95
C SER A 249 8.49 6.64 -8.78
N ASP A 250 8.26 5.65 -9.64
CA ASP A 250 7.10 4.75 -9.61
C ASP A 250 6.93 3.98 -8.29
N ILE A 251 8.02 3.78 -7.53
CA ILE A 251 8.00 3.09 -6.23
C ILE A 251 8.06 4.11 -5.07
N MET A 252 8.87 5.17 -5.21
CA MET A 252 9.08 6.13 -4.12
C MET A 252 7.90 7.07 -3.92
N ILE A 253 7.21 7.51 -4.99
CA ILE A 253 6.07 8.43 -4.87
C ILE A 253 4.91 7.80 -4.10
N PRO A 254 4.42 6.58 -4.44
CA PRO A 254 3.35 5.94 -3.68
C PRO A 254 3.71 5.69 -2.21
N MET A 255 5.00 5.52 -1.89
CA MET A 255 5.48 5.36 -0.51
C MET A 255 5.50 6.69 0.26
N ALA A 256 5.80 7.80 -0.40
CA ALA A 256 5.93 9.12 0.23
C ALA A 256 4.58 9.80 0.51
N ILE A 257 3.56 9.55 -0.32
CA ILE A 257 2.24 10.22 -0.22
C ILE A 257 1.53 9.99 1.11
N PRO A 258 1.43 8.76 1.64
CA PRO A 258 0.83 8.52 2.95
C PRO A 258 1.55 9.29 4.05
N ILE A 259 2.89 9.34 3.99
CA ILE A 259 3.71 10.04 4.99
C ILE A 259 3.43 11.54 4.90
N PHE A 260 3.50 12.12 3.70
CA PHE A 260 3.23 13.54 3.49
C PHE A 260 1.83 13.94 3.97
N GLY A 261 0.80 13.20 3.53
CA GLY A 261 -0.58 13.43 3.94
C GLY A 261 -0.82 13.27 5.43
N GLY A 262 -0.20 12.24 6.02
CA GLY A 262 -0.30 11.98 7.43
C GLY A 262 0.32 13.08 8.26
N MET A 263 1.54 13.53 7.92
CA MET A 263 2.22 14.61 8.63
C MET A 263 1.48 15.95 8.53
N VAL A 264 0.84 16.24 7.39
CA VAL A 264 0.01 17.47 7.24
C VAL A 264 -1.17 17.47 8.21
N ILE A 265 -1.85 16.34 8.37
CA ILE A 265 -3.00 16.22 9.27
C ILE A 265 -2.57 16.01 10.73
N ASP A 266 -1.39 15.42 10.97
CA ASP A 266 -0.82 15.16 12.29
C ASP A 266 -0.56 16.43 13.10
N ILE A 267 -0.45 17.61 12.45
CA ILE A 267 -0.45 18.90 13.15
C ILE A 267 -1.68 19.04 14.08
N THR A 268 -2.79 18.40 13.75
CA THR A 268 -4.00 18.36 14.58
C THR A 268 -3.79 17.56 15.87
N SER A 269 -2.91 16.55 15.85
CA SER A 269 -2.63 15.69 17.02
C SER A 269 -2.02 16.48 18.19
N TYR A 270 -1.33 17.59 17.91
CA TYR A 270 -0.81 18.51 18.91
C TYR A 270 -1.89 19.15 19.78
N PHE A 271 -3.13 19.20 19.27
CA PHE A 271 -4.29 19.66 20.03
C PHE A 271 -5.04 18.48 20.66
N ILE A 272 -5.13 17.35 19.96
CA ILE A 272 -5.90 16.19 20.40
C ILE A 272 -5.28 15.57 21.67
N VAL A 273 -3.96 15.34 21.69
CA VAL A 273 -3.31 14.66 22.81
C VAL A 273 -3.41 15.46 24.11
N PRO A 274 -3.12 16.78 24.17
CA PRO A 274 -3.31 17.56 25.38
C PRO A 274 -4.77 17.65 25.84
N VAL A 275 -5.72 17.78 24.91
CA VAL A 275 -7.15 17.84 25.24
C VAL A 275 -7.62 16.53 25.87
N LEU A 276 -7.25 15.38 25.29
CA LEU A 276 -7.59 14.08 25.85
C LEU A 276 -6.94 13.85 27.21
N TYR A 277 -5.68 14.29 27.37
CA TYR A 277 -4.97 14.17 28.66
C TYR A 277 -5.62 15.02 29.74
N SER A 278 -5.93 16.29 29.46
CA SER A 278 -6.65 17.19 30.36
C SER A 278 -8.02 16.62 30.72
N TRP A 279 -8.75 16.09 29.73
CA TRP A 279 -10.06 15.48 29.97
C TRP A 279 -10.00 14.28 30.91
N LYS A 280 -9.01 13.40 30.74
CA LYS A 280 -8.77 12.27 31.66
C LYS A 280 -8.50 12.75 33.09
N LYS A 281 -7.66 13.79 33.26
CA LYS A 281 -7.33 14.35 34.58
C LYS A 281 -8.53 15.04 35.23
N GLU A 282 -9.32 15.81 34.47
CA GLU A 282 -10.57 16.40 34.97
C GLU A 282 -11.58 15.33 35.40
N TYR A 283 -11.68 14.21 34.67
CA TYR A 283 -12.54 13.10 35.02
C TYR A 283 -12.10 12.39 36.30
N GLN A 284 -10.78 12.22 36.50
CA GLN A 284 -10.22 11.67 37.75
C GLN A 284 -10.51 12.57 38.95
N LEU A 285 -10.38 13.90 38.80
CA LEU A 285 -10.71 14.86 39.84
C LEU A 285 -12.19 14.80 40.24
N LYS A 286 -13.10 14.72 39.25
CA LYS A 286 -14.55 14.60 39.50
C LYS A 286 -14.92 13.29 40.22
N ARG A 287 -14.17 12.20 40.00
CA ARG A 287 -14.38 10.95 40.74
C ARG A 287 -13.81 10.98 42.17
N ALA A 288 -12.80 11.82 42.42
CA ALA A 288 -12.19 11.97 43.74
C ALA A 288 -13.00 12.89 44.67
N ASN A 289 -13.68 13.89 44.11
CA ASN A 289 -14.61 14.79 44.81
C ASN A 289 -16.07 14.51 44.36
N PRO A 290 -16.75 13.47 44.91
CA PRO A 290 -18.14 13.14 44.57
C PRO A 290 -19.14 14.22 45.02
#